data_AF-A0A3M4LXQ8-F1
#
_entry.id   AF-A0A3M4LXQ8-F1
#
_cell.length_a   1.000
_cell.length_b   1.000
_cell.length_c   1.000
_cell.angle_alpha   90.00
_cell.angle_beta   90.00
_cell.angle_gamma   90.00
#
_symmetry.space_group_name_H-M   'P 1'
#
loop_
_entity.id
_entity.type
_entity.pdbx_description
1 polymer ?
#
loop_
_entity_poly.entity_id
_entity_poly.type
_entity_poly.pdbx_seq_one_letter_code
_entity_poly.pdbx_strand_id
1 'polypeptide(L)'
;MLLWLTHTTGVRVTELALLEVVDVLYSSGAIKPEVYLRAEITKGCRPRNVYLTNPRCLRPCSKLVTTHKGQAFELALKHRELDSGLGL
;
A
#
# COMPACT_ATOMS: atom_id res chain seq x y z
N MET A 1 12.34 3.70 1.37
CA MET A 1 11.28 4.54 1.98
C MET A 1 9.99 3.77 2.28
N LEU A 2 9.63 2.81 1.43
CA LEU A 2 8.47 1.90 1.59
C LEU A 2 8.50 1.06 2.89
N LEU A 3 9.70 0.67 3.35
CA LEU A 3 9.91 -0.22 4.50
C LEU A 3 9.28 0.30 5.80
N TRP A 4 9.39 1.60 6.08
CA TRP A 4 8.84 2.17 7.31
C TRP A 4 7.31 2.21 7.30
N LEU A 5 6.71 2.42 6.12
CA LEU A 5 5.27 2.42 5.94
C LEU A 5 4.73 1.02 6.24
N THR A 6 5.22 -0.01 5.55
CA THR A 6 4.77 -1.39 5.76
C THR A 6 5.05 -1.89 7.17
N HIS A 7 6.18 -1.50 7.78
CA HIS A 7 6.55 -1.93 9.14
C HIS A 7 5.68 -1.29 10.23
N THR A 8 5.33 -0.01 10.11
CA THR A 8 4.65 0.72 11.19
C THR A 8 3.12 0.70 11.07
N THR A 9 2.60 0.55 9.85
CA THR A 9 1.15 0.53 9.62
C THR A 9 0.62 -0.89 9.35
N GLY A 10 1.52 -1.86 9.15
CA GLY A 10 1.17 -3.26 8.87
C GLY A 10 0.55 -3.46 7.48
N VAL A 11 0.67 -2.49 6.59
CA VAL A 11 0.21 -2.58 5.20
C VAL A 11 1.12 -3.54 4.44
N ARG A 12 0.52 -4.51 3.74
CA ARG A 12 1.27 -5.43 2.89
C ARG A 12 1.75 -4.70 1.64
N VAL A 13 2.90 -5.09 1.09
CA VAL A 13 3.46 -4.45 -0.10
C VAL A 13 2.49 -4.42 -1.30
N THR A 14 1.66 -5.45 -1.44
CA THR A 14 0.63 -5.54 -2.50
C THR A 14 -0.54 -4.60 -2.26
N GLU A 15 -0.95 -4.43 -1.00
CA GLU A 15 -2.01 -3.47 -0.62
C GLU A 15 -1.53 -2.03 -0.89
N LEU A 16 -0.26 -1.73 -0.59
CA LEU A 16 0.32 -0.42 -0.86
C LEU A 16 0.50 -0.14 -2.36
N ALA A 17 0.79 -1.17 -3.15
CA ALA A 17 0.92 -1.09 -4.60
C ALA A 17 -0.39 -0.72 -5.32
N LEU A 18 -1.53 -1.12 -4.75
CA LEU A 18 -2.86 -0.91 -5.32
C LEU A 18 -3.60 0.29 -4.71
N LEU A 19 -2.98 1.00 -3.76
CA LEU A 19 -3.56 2.20 -3.14
C LEU A 19 -3.47 3.40 -4.10
N GLU A 20 -4.57 4.11 -4.26
CA GLU A 20 -4.62 5.31 -5.09
C GLU A 20 -4.40 6.58 -4.25
N VAL A 21 -4.00 7.68 -4.91
CA VAL A 21 -3.81 8.98 -4.24
C VAL A 21 -5.10 9.44 -3.54
N VAL A 22 -6.26 9.17 -4.16
CA VAL A 22 -7.58 9.51 -3.61
C VAL A 22 -7.91 8.76 -2.33
N ASP A 23 -7.31 7.59 -2.10
CA ASP A 23 -7.50 6.82 -0.87
C ASP A 23 -6.74 7.44 0.30
N VAL A 24 -5.63 8.14 0.02
CA VAL A 24 -4.67 8.66 1.03
C VAL A 24 -4.81 10.16 1.27
N LEU A 25 -5.30 10.94 0.31
CA LEU A 25 -5.46 12.40 0.44
C LEU A 25 -6.91 12.84 0.54
N TYR A 26 -7.17 13.87 1.34
CA TYR A 26 -8.36 14.71 1.21
C TYR A 26 -8.29 15.57 -0.07
N SER A 27 -9.43 16.10 -0.52
CA SER A 27 -9.49 17.06 -1.64
C SER A 27 -8.66 18.33 -1.39
N SER A 28 -8.40 18.66 -0.13
CA SER A 28 -7.50 19.74 0.29
C SER A 28 -6.01 19.44 0.07
N GLY A 29 -5.64 18.21 -0.28
CA GLY A 29 -4.25 17.73 -0.36
C GLY A 29 -3.65 17.30 0.97
N ALA A 30 -4.38 17.40 2.08
CA ALA A 30 -3.96 16.87 3.38
C ALA A 30 -4.00 15.34 3.40
N ILE A 31 -3.02 14.70 4.05
CA ILE A 31 -3.00 13.24 4.23
C ILE A 31 -4.11 12.85 5.21
N LYS A 32 -4.90 11.83 4.86
CA LYS A 32 -5.90 11.25 5.73
C LYS A 32 -5.22 10.51 6.89
N PRO A 33 -5.64 10.73 8.15
CA PRO A 33 -5.09 10.00 9.29
C PRO A 33 -5.46 8.51 9.28
N GLU A 34 -6.52 8.15 8.56
CA GLU A 34 -7.04 6.80 8.39
C GLU A 34 -7.32 6.54 6.91
N VAL A 35 -6.87 5.38 6.44
CA VAL A 35 -7.03 4.91 5.05
C VAL A 35 -7.82 3.61 5.08
N TYR A 36 -8.92 3.59 4.32
CA TYR A 36 -9.74 2.39 4.12
C TYR A 36 -9.14 1.54 2.99
N LEU A 37 -8.72 0.30 3.31
CA LEU A 37 -8.30 -0.68 2.32
C LEU A 37 -9.51 -1.48 1.86
N ARG A 38 -9.84 -1.35 0.57
CA ARG A 38 -10.94 -2.08 -0.08
C ARG A 38 -10.66 -3.58 -0.04
N ALA A 39 -11.71 -4.40 0.05
CA ALA A 39 -11.58 -5.85 0.16
C ALA A 39 -10.70 -6.44 -0.97
N GLU A 40 -10.91 -5.98 -2.20
CA GLU A 40 -10.23 -6.42 -3.43
C GLU A 40 -8.70 -6.29 -3.37
N ILE A 41 -8.16 -5.29 -2.65
CA ILE A 41 -6.72 -5.07 -2.57
C ILE A 41 -6.07 -5.79 -1.38
N THR A 42 -6.88 -6.32 -0.45
CA THR A 42 -6.40 -7.01 0.76
C THR A 42 -6.29 -8.51 0.59
N LYS A 43 -5.33 -9.13 1.27
CA LYS A 43 -5.27 -10.61 1.31
C LYS A 43 -6.51 -11.18 1.99
N GLY A 44 -7.13 -12.16 1.34
CA GLY A 44 -8.30 -12.87 1.88
C GLY A 44 -9.61 -12.08 1.76
N CYS A 45 -9.62 -11.00 0.96
CA CYS A 45 -10.80 -10.21 0.66
C CYS A 45 -11.50 -9.65 1.90
N ARG A 46 -10.73 -9.19 2.90
CA ARG A 46 -11.25 -8.63 4.14
C ARG A 46 -10.87 -7.17 4.25
N PRO A 47 -11.82 -6.24 4.04
CA PRO A 47 -11.54 -4.82 4.10
C PRO A 47 -11.09 -4.44 5.52
N ARG A 48 -10.22 -3.45 5.62
CA ARG A 48 -9.73 -2.96 6.92
C ARG A 48 -9.25 -1.53 6.83
N ASN A 49 -9.22 -0.86 7.98
CA ASN A 49 -8.66 0.47 8.11
C ASN A 49 -7.19 0.40 8.55
N VAL A 50 -6.43 1.38 8.11
CA VAL A 50 -5.03 1.57 8.45
C VAL A 50 -4.81 3.00 8.88
N TYR A 51 -4.15 3.17 10.01
CA TYR A 51 -3.86 4.49 10.56
C TYR A 51 -2.45 4.92 10.21
N LEU A 52 -2.32 6.10 9.62
CA LEU A 52 -1.06 6.73 9.27
C LEU A 52 -0.54 7.60 10.43
N THR A 53 -0.44 7.02 11.63
CA THR A 53 -0.14 7.76 12.87
C THR A 53 1.34 7.98 13.12
N ASN A 54 2.23 7.24 12.46
CA ASN A 54 3.66 7.36 12.68
C ASN A 54 4.23 8.62 11.97
N PRO A 55 4.85 9.58 12.70
CA PRO A 55 5.43 10.78 12.10
C PRO A 55 6.53 10.48 11.06
N ARG A 56 7.22 9.34 11.22
CA ARG A 56 8.23 8.87 10.25
C ARG A 56 7.62 8.29 8.98
N CYS A 57 6.31 8.02 8.94
CA CYS A 57 5.59 7.61 7.74
C CYS A 57 4.92 8.79 7.06
N LEU A 58 4.45 9.78 7.83
CA LEU A 58 3.86 10.99 7.29
C LEU A 58 4.89 11.85 6.51
N ARG A 59 6.10 12.02 7.06
CA ARG A 59 7.17 12.79 6.38
C ARG A 59 7.55 12.22 5.00
N PRO A 60 7.74 10.90 4.84
CA PRO A 60 8.04 10.31 3.56
C PRO A 60 6.81 10.07 2.67
N CYS A 61 5.63 9.79 3.22
CA CYS A 61 4.40 9.66 2.42
C CYS A 61 4.11 10.94 1.63
N SER A 62 4.29 12.12 2.23
CA SER A 62 4.13 13.39 1.50
C SER A 62 5.04 13.44 0.26
N LYS A 63 6.31 13.04 0.39
CA LYS A 63 7.24 12.93 -0.73
C LYS A 63 6.80 11.88 -1.75
N LEU A 64 6.43 10.67 -1.31
CA LEU A 64 5.99 9.57 -2.18
C LEU A 64 4.78 9.96 -3.03
N VAL A 65 3.79 10.59 -2.39
CA VAL A 65 2.57 11.08 -3.05
C VAL A 65 2.91 12.20 -4.04
N THR A 66 3.86 13.10 -3.72
CA THR A 66 4.29 14.16 -4.65
C THR A 66 5.19 13.68 -5.80
N THR A 67 5.86 12.52 -5.67
CA THR A 67 6.69 11.94 -6.75
C THR A 67 5.85 11.25 -7.82
N HIS A 68 4.55 11.02 -7.59
CA HIS A 68 3.64 10.49 -8.59
C HIS A 68 3.33 11.53 -9.68
N LYS A 69 4.32 11.85 -10.53
CA LYS A 69 4.13 12.57 -11.81
C LYS A 69 3.56 11.65 -12.90
N GLY A 70 2.56 10.83 -12.57
CA GLY A 70 1.72 10.14 -13.55
C GLY A 70 2.38 9.08 -14.45
N GLN A 71 3.44 8.41 -14.02
CA GLN A 71 3.95 7.24 -14.71
C GLN A 71 3.58 5.98 -13.91
N ALA A 72 2.69 5.16 -14.48
CA ALA A 72 2.36 3.85 -13.94
C ALA A 72 3.63 2.99 -13.93
N PHE A 73 4.00 2.49 -12.76
CA PHE A 73 5.05 1.50 -12.66
C PHE A 73 4.43 0.13 -12.95
N GLU A 74 4.90 -0.54 -14.00
CA GLU A 74 4.54 -1.93 -14.23
C GLU A 74 5.21 -2.77 -13.13
N LEU A 75 4.40 -3.17 -12.15
CA LEU A 75 4.83 -4.15 -11.16
C LEU A 75 4.95 -5.49 -11.88
N ALA A 76 6.18 -5.95 -12.05
CA ALA A 76 6.43 -7.34 -12.40
C ALA A 76 5.70 -8.25 -11.39
N LEU A 77 4.61 -8.86 -11.85
CA LEU A 77 3.76 -9.74 -11.08
C LEU A 77 4.61 -10.97 -10.72
N LYS A 78 5.16 -11.00 -9.51
CA LYS A 78 5.89 -12.18 -9.03
C LYS A 78 4.86 -13.29 -8.82
N HIS A 79 4.69 -14.11 -9.85
CA HIS A 79 3.94 -15.34 -9.77
C HIS A 79 4.55 -16.20 -8.66
N ARG A 80 3.74 -16.53 -7.65
CA ARG A 80 4.11 -17.51 -6.63
C ARG A 80 3.76 -18.87 -7.21
N GLU A 81 4.73 -19.57 -7.76
CA GLU A 81 4.59 -21.01 -7.94
C GLU A 81 4.54 -21.64 -6.54
N LEU A 82 3.45 -22.35 -6.27
CA LEU A 82 3.37 -23.26 -5.15
C LEU A 82 4.08 -24.53 -5.63
N ASP A 83 5.27 -24.81 -5.08
CA ASP A 83 5.90 -26.13 -5.21
C ASP A 83 4.99 -27.15 -4.53
N SER A 84 4.00 -27.67 -5.26
CA SER A 84 3.32 -28.90 -4.87
C SER A 84 4.26 -30.04 -5.19
N GLY A 85 5.17 -30.32 -4.26
CA GLY A 85 5.90 -31.57 -4.24
C GLY A 85 4.92 -32.74 -4.21
N LEU A 86 4.87 -33.49 -5.31
CA LEU A 86 4.59 -34.92 -5.28
C LEU A 86 5.72 -35.59 -6.04
N GLY A 87 6.61 -36.24 -5.29
CA GLY A 87 7.59 -37.16 -5.84
C GLY A 87 6.91 -38.39 -6.42
N LEU A 88 7.37 -38.77 -7.61
CA LEU A 88 7.40 -40.14 -8.11
C LEU A 88 8.83 -40.40 -8.60
#